data_AF-A0A526PX45-F1
#
_entry.id   AF-A0A526PX45-F1
#
_cell.length_a   1.000
_cell.length_b   1.000
_cell.length_c   1.000
_cell.angle_alpha   90.00
_cell.angle_beta   90.00
_cell.angle_gamma   90.00
#
_symmetry.space_group_name_H-M   'P 1'
#
loop_
_entity.id
_entity.type
_entity.pdbx_description
1 polymer ?
#
loop_
_entity_poly.entity_id
_entity_poly.type
_entity_poly.pdbx_seq_one_letter_code
_entity_poly.pdbx_strand_id
1 'polypeptide(L)'
;IVNYGAPIDQSIRVAGARVVPAGTVSVTQDYHVREAINERTAAALYVVAHHTVQYGMLSLEEFCDICHAKGVPVIVDAASEYDLRSFLARGADIVVYSGHKFLSGPTSCIVTGRKHLVRTAYLQNRGV
;
A
#
# COMPACT_ATOMS: atom_id res chain seq x y z
N ILE A 1 8.61 -4.67 -9.33
CA ILE A 1 8.08 -5.25 -8.08
C ILE A 1 9.10 -5.01 -7.00
N VAL A 2 8.69 -4.48 -5.84
CA VAL A 2 9.60 -4.17 -4.73
C VAL A 2 9.98 -5.45 -3.99
N ASN A 3 11.26 -5.57 -3.61
CA ASN A 3 11.81 -6.73 -2.93
C ASN A 3 12.62 -6.29 -1.71
N TYR A 4 12.24 -6.81 -0.53
CA TYR A 4 12.89 -6.53 0.76
C TYR A 4 13.64 -7.75 1.33
N GLY A 5 14.07 -8.68 0.47
CA GLY A 5 14.51 -10.04 0.84
C GLY A 5 13.41 -11.09 0.64
N ALA A 6 12.17 -10.65 0.55
CA ALA A 6 11.05 -11.36 -0.07
C ALA A 6 10.29 -10.37 -0.97
N PRO A 7 9.85 -10.79 -2.17
CA PRO A 7 9.15 -9.89 -3.08
C PRO A 7 7.72 -9.64 -2.56
N ILE A 8 7.28 -8.39 -2.55
CA ILE A 8 6.03 -7.97 -1.91
C ILE A 8 4.79 -8.67 -2.51
N ASP A 9 4.86 -9.02 -3.80
CA ASP A 9 3.80 -9.74 -4.49
C ASP A 9 3.62 -11.18 -3.97
N GLN A 10 4.66 -11.81 -3.42
CA GLN A 10 4.54 -13.09 -2.73
C GLN A 10 3.71 -12.94 -1.45
N SER A 11 3.97 -11.92 -0.63
CA SER A 11 3.20 -11.65 0.59
C SER A 11 1.72 -11.43 0.28
N ILE A 12 1.41 -10.69 -0.79
CA ILE A 12 0.03 -10.46 -1.25
C ILE A 12 -0.64 -11.78 -1.68
N ARG A 13 0.07 -12.64 -2.42
CA ARG A 13 -0.45 -13.93 -2.86
C ARG A 13 -0.70 -14.90 -1.70
N VAL A 14 0.15 -14.89 -0.68
CA VAL A 14 -0.05 -15.71 0.53
C VAL A 14 -1.32 -15.30 1.28
N ALA A 15 -1.70 -14.02 1.23
CA ALA A 15 -2.98 -13.54 1.75
C ALA A 15 -4.20 -13.93 0.87
N GLY A 16 -3.99 -14.65 -0.23
CA GLY A 16 -5.05 -15.10 -1.15
C GLY A 16 -5.42 -14.11 -2.25
N ALA A 17 -4.74 -12.97 -2.33
CA ALA A 17 -5.02 -11.94 -3.33
C ALA A 17 -4.21 -12.15 -4.63
N ARG A 18 -4.74 -11.64 -5.74
CA ARG A 18 -4.04 -11.58 -7.04
C ARG A 18 -3.44 -10.21 -7.25
N VAL A 19 -2.15 -10.16 -7.56
CA VAL A 19 -1.44 -8.91 -7.91
C VAL A 19 -1.65 -8.57 -9.38
N VAL A 20 -2.07 -7.33 -9.65
CA VAL A 20 -2.14 -6.74 -10.99
C VAL A 20 -1.21 -5.52 -11.00
N PRO A 21 -0.03 -5.60 -11.64
CA PRO A 21 0.88 -4.47 -11.76
C PRO A 21 0.27 -3.36 -12.63
N ALA A 22 0.51 -2.11 -12.26
CA ALA A 22 0.19 -0.94 -13.07
C ALA A 22 1.50 -0.20 -13.43
N GLY A 23 1.73 0.03 -14.72
CA GLY A 23 2.91 0.71 -15.23
C GLY A 23 4.17 -0.15 -15.24
N THR A 24 5.32 0.49 -15.24
CA THR A 24 6.64 -0.15 -15.27
C THR A 24 7.51 0.36 -14.11
N VAL A 25 8.70 -0.22 -13.95
CA VAL A 25 9.64 0.18 -12.87
C VAL A 25 10.05 1.66 -12.97
N SER A 26 10.12 2.22 -14.18
CA SER A 26 10.62 3.58 -14.41
C SER A 26 9.53 4.61 -14.71
N VAL A 27 8.32 4.16 -15.08
CA VAL A 27 7.22 5.05 -15.48
C VAL A 27 5.88 4.43 -15.08
N THR A 28 5.12 5.16 -14.29
CA THR A 28 3.71 4.91 -13.99
C THR A 28 2.92 6.19 -14.26
N GLN A 29 2.06 6.15 -15.28
CA GLN A 29 1.15 7.23 -15.64
C GLN A 29 -0.24 6.94 -15.06
N ASP A 30 -1.07 7.97 -15.05
CA ASP A 30 -2.45 7.93 -14.57
C ASP A 30 -3.29 6.80 -15.21
N TYR A 31 -3.22 6.65 -16.54
CA TYR A 31 -3.99 5.65 -17.28
C TYR A 31 -3.57 4.22 -16.93
N HIS A 32 -2.29 3.96 -16.62
CA HIS A 32 -1.84 2.64 -16.19
C HIS A 32 -2.60 2.16 -14.94
N VAL A 33 -2.85 3.07 -13.99
CA VAL A 33 -3.59 2.76 -12.77
C VAL A 33 -5.08 2.64 -13.06
N ARG A 34 -5.65 3.58 -13.83
CA ARG A 34 -7.08 3.56 -14.19
C ARG A 34 -7.49 2.27 -14.91
N GLU A 35 -6.67 1.80 -15.85
CA GLU A 35 -6.95 0.61 -16.67
C GLU A 35 -6.73 -0.70 -15.89
N ALA A 36 -5.86 -0.69 -14.87
CA ALA A 36 -5.66 -1.85 -14.01
C ALA A 36 -6.82 -2.09 -13.03
N ILE A 37 -7.63 -1.05 -12.73
CA ILE A 37 -8.78 -1.12 -11.83
C ILE A 37 -10.00 -1.67 -12.57
N ASN A 38 -10.61 -2.71 -12.01
CA ASN A 38 -11.86 -3.32 -12.50
C ASN A 38 -12.79 -3.68 -11.33
N GLU A 39 -13.92 -4.30 -11.63
CA GLU A 39 -14.95 -4.70 -10.66
C GLU A 39 -14.48 -5.70 -9.59
N ARG A 40 -13.34 -6.38 -9.81
CA ARG A 40 -12.73 -7.30 -8.86
C ARG A 40 -11.56 -6.69 -8.08
N THR A 41 -11.25 -5.41 -8.29
CA THR A 41 -10.16 -4.75 -7.57
C THR A 41 -10.58 -4.46 -6.13
N ALA A 42 -9.94 -5.17 -5.19
CA ALA A 42 -10.25 -5.04 -3.75
C ALA A 42 -9.52 -3.86 -3.07
N ALA A 43 -8.29 -3.57 -3.49
CA ALA A 43 -7.46 -2.50 -2.95
C ALA A 43 -6.34 -2.14 -3.92
N ALA A 44 -5.79 -0.95 -3.76
CA ALA A 44 -4.60 -0.49 -4.45
C ALA A 44 -3.43 -0.34 -3.46
N LEU A 45 -2.24 -0.79 -3.84
CA LEU A 45 -1.05 -0.77 -2.99
C LEU A 45 -0.04 0.24 -3.53
N TYR A 46 0.35 1.19 -2.68
CA TYR A 46 1.39 2.17 -2.95
C TYR A 46 2.57 1.93 -1.99
N VAL A 47 3.77 1.77 -2.51
CA VAL A 47 4.94 1.41 -1.70
C VAL A 47 5.89 2.60 -1.61
N VAL A 48 6.25 2.98 -0.39
CA VAL A 48 7.21 4.05 -0.09
C VAL A 48 8.44 3.44 0.54
N ALA A 49 9.53 3.36 -0.24
CA ALA A 49 10.81 2.87 0.26
C ALA A 49 11.99 3.34 -0.59
N HIS A 50 13.20 3.30 -0.01
CA HIS A 50 14.44 3.53 -0.77
C HIS A 50 14.69 2.50 -1.90
N HIS A 51 13.94 1.39 -1.92
CA HIS A 51 14.01 0.37 -2.97
C HIS A 51 13.09 0.67 -4.17
N THR A 52 12.29 1.74 -4.12
CA THR A 52 11.44 2.16 -5.24
C THR A 52 12.16 3.21 -6.07
N VAL A 53 12.03 3.14 -7.41
CA VAL A 53 12.42 4.23 -8.29
C VAL A 53 11.38 5.34 -8.12
N GLN A 54 11.77 6.44 -7.46
CA GLN A 54 10.86 7.56 -7.22
C GLN A 54 10.64 8.40 -8.49
N TYR A 55 11.58 8.36 -9.42
CA TYR A 55 11.46 9.03 -10.71
C TYR A 55 10.39 8.35 -11.57
N GLY A 56 9.39 9.13 -12.03
CA GLY A 56 8.32 8.64 -12.91
C GLY A 56 7.17 7.91 -12.19
N MET A 57 7.13 7.97 -10.85
CA MET A 57 6.02 7.46 -10.05
C MET A 57 4.98 8.57 -9.83
N LEU A 58 3.70 8.22 -9.86
CA LEU A 58 2.62 9.15 -9.48
C LEU A 58 2.82 9.62 -8.03
N SER A 59 2.42 10.85 -7.75
CA SER A 59 2.27 11.27 -6.36
C SER A 59 1.23 10.40 -5.65
N LEU A 60 1.31 10.32 -4.32
CA LEU A 60 0.34 9.57 -3.53
C LEU A 60 -1.07 10.16 -3.72
N GLU A 61 -1.16 11.48 -3.76
CA GLU A 61 -2.39 12.24 -3.95
C GLU A 61 -3.08 11.86 -5.27
N GLU A 62 -2.34 11.91 -6.39
CA GLU A 62 -2.87 11.50 -7.70
C GLU A 62 -3.29 10.03 -7.72
N PHE A 63 -2.51 9.16 -7.09
CA PHE A 63 -2.84 7.73 -6.98
C PHE A 63 -4.12 7.51 -6.18
N CYS A 64 -4.26 8.17 -5.02
CA CYS A 64 -5.46 8.16 -4.20
C CYS A 64 -6.68 8.67 -4.97
N ASP A 65 -6.58 9.80 -5.66
CA ASP A 65 -7.67 10.36 -6.45
C ASP A 65 -8.15 9.38 -7.53
N ILE A 66 -7.23 8.73 -8.25
CA ILE A 66 -7.56 7.73 -9.28
C ILE A 66 -8.27 6.52 -8.66
N CYS A 67 -7.78 5.99 -7.55
CA CYS A 67 -8.36 4.82 -6.89
C CYS A 67 -9.73 5.12 -6.27
N HIS A 68 -9.84 6.25 -5.57
CA HIS A 68 -11.08 6.69 -4.92
C HIS A 68 -12.17 7.01 -5.93
N ALA A 69 -11.83 7.54 -7.11
CA ALA A 69 -12.79 7.73 -8.21
C ALA A 69 -13.45 6.43 -8.69
N LYS A 70 -12.86 5.26 -8.36
CA LYS A 70 -13.41 3.92 -8.64
C LYS A 70 -13.88 3.20 -7.38
N GLY A 71 -13.88 3.86 -6.22
CA GLY A 71 -14.26 3.25 -4.93
C GLY A 71 -13.25 2.24 -4.39
N VAL A 72 -12.01 2.24 -4.89
CA VAL A 72 -10.96 1.32 -4.46
C VAL A 72 -10.15 1.93 -3.31
N PRO A 73 -10.04 1.27 -2.15
CA PRO A 73 -9.24 1.79 -1.04
C PRO A 73 -7.74 1.67 -1.31
N VAL A 74 -6.97 2.63 -0.79
CA VAL A 74 -5.51 2.70 -0.93
C VAL A 74 -4.80 2.26 0.36
N ILE A 75 -3.92 1.27 0.21
CA ILE A 75 -2.97 0.81 1.23
C ILE A 75 -1.60 1.39 0.89
N VAL A 76 -0.97 2.07 1.85
CA VAL A 76 0.41 2.52 1.74
C VAL A 76 1.31 1.64 2.59
N ASP A 77 2.32 1.02 1.99
CA ASP A 77 3.44 0.43 2.73
C ASP A 77 4.52 1.49 2.91
N ALA A 78 4.65 1.99 4.14
CA ALA A 78 5.59 3.01 4.55
C ALA A 78 6.53 2.47 5.64
N ALA A 79 6.96 1.20 5.50
CA ALA A 79 7.61 0.45 6.58
C ALA A 79 8.77 1.18 7.28
N SER A 80 9.55 1.99 6.57
CA SER A 80 10.72 2.72 7.12
C SER A 80 10.44 4.19 7.45
N GLU A 81 9.23 4.68 7.18
CA GLU A 81 8.87 6.08 7.40
C GLU A 81 8.53 6.36 8.87
N TYR A 82 8.68 7.62 9.27
CA TYR A 82 8.54 8.07 10.65
C TYR A 82 7.25 8.83 10.94
N ASP A 83 6.64 9.42 9.91
CA ASP A 83 5.41 10.18 10.06
C ASP A 83 4.17 9.28 9.93
N LEU A 84 3.57 8.99 11.08
CA LEU A 84 2.36 8.15 11.20
C LEU A 84 1.07 8.86 10.75
N ARG A 85 1.14 10.14 10.35
CA ARG A 85 -0.06 10.96 10.07
C ARG A 85 -0.10 11.49 8.64
N SER A 86 1.03 11.90 8.05
CA SER A 86 1.01 12.54 6.73
C SER A 86 0.39 11.69 5.64
N PHE A 87 0.71 10.40 5.56
CA PHE A 87 0.17 9.53 4.52
C PHE A 87 -1.36 9.42 4.58
N LEU A 88 -1.94 9.35 5.78
CA LEU A 88 -3.40 9.40 5.97
C LEU A 88 -3.98 10.76 5.59
N ALA A 89 -3.31 11.85 5.97
CA ALA A 89 -3.73 13.20 5.60
C ALA A 89 -3.67 13.47 4.09
N ARG A 90 -2.81 12.73 3.37
CA ARG A 90 -2.63 12.78 1.91
C ARG A 90 -3.56 11.83 1.14
N GLY A 91 -4.48 11.15 1.83
CA GLY A 91 -5.53 10.35 1.20
C GLY A 91 -5.38 8.83 1.32
N ALA A 92 -4.37 8.31 2.02
CA ALA A 92 -4.27 6.86 2.27
C ALA A 92 -5.41 6.38 3.19
N ASP A 93 -5.91 5.16 2.96
CA ASP A 93 -6.97 4.55 3.77
C ASP A 93 -6.42 3.64 4.85
N ILE A 94 -5.31 2.97 4.54
CA ILE A 94 -4.49 2.19 5.46
C ILE A 94 -3.03 2.53 5.21
N VAL A 95 -2.25 2.64 6.29
CA VAL A 95 -0.79 2.77 6.22
C VAL A 95 -0.14 1.75 7.15
N VAL A 96 0.87 1.06 6.62
CA VAL A 96 1.62 0.00 7.30
C VAL A 96 3.04 0.49 7.61
N TYR A 97 3.45 0.35 8.88
CA TYR A 97 4.77 0.76 9.36
C TYR A 97 5.47 -0.38 10.12
N SER A 98 6.80 -0.41 10.13
CA SER A 98 7.57 -1.32 10.97
C SER A 98 7.87 -0.70 12.33
N GLY A 99 7.54 -1.42 13.41
CA GLY A 99 7.84 -0.98 14.77
C GLY A 99 9.31 -1.09 15.16
N HIS A 100 10.09 -2.00 14.54
CA HIS A 100 11.51 -2.17 14.87
C HIS A 100 12.46 -1.29 14.06
N LYS A 101 11.95 -0.50 13.10
CA LYS A 101 12.77 0.40 12.28
C LYS A 101 12.90 1.74 12.99
N PHE A 102 12.28 2.79 12.45
CA PHE A 102 12.39 4.14 13.01
C PHE A 102 11.99 4.20 14.49
N LEU A 103 10.93 3.48 14.88
CA LEU A 103 10.43 3.46 16.26
C LEU A 103 11.33 2.70 17.25
N SER A 104 12.34 1.96 16.76
CA SER A 104 13.29 1.20 17.59
C SER A 104 12.63 0.26 18.62
N GLY A 105 11.41 -0.22 18.32
CA GLY A 105 10.65 -1.14 19.16
C GLY A 105 10.94 -2.61 18.87
N PRO A 106 10.19 -3.54 19.49
CA PRO A 106 10.27 -4.96 19.15
C PRO A 106 9.78 -5.21 17.72
N THR A 107 10.13 -6.37 17.16
CA THR A 107 9.61 -6.80 15.85
C THR A 107 8.09 -6.83 15.86
N SER A 108 7.51 -5.85 15.19
CA SER A 108 6.09 -5.57 15.18
C SER A 108 5.71 -4.77 13.95
N CYS A 109 4.43 -4.74 13.66
CA CYS A 109 3.82 -3.99 12.57
C CYS A 109 2.75 -3.07 13.16
N ILE A 110 2.69 -1.84 12.66
CA ILE A 110 1.65 -0.88 13.01
C ILE A 110 0.79 -0.66 11.78
N VAL A 111 -0.51 -0.94 11.91
CA VAL A 111 -1.52 -0.68 10.88
C VAL A 111 -2.38 0.49 11.35
N THR A 112 -2.34 1.59 10.60
CA THR A 112 -3.11 2.81 10.88
C THR A 112 -4.08 3.10 9.75
N GLY A 113 -5.18 3.81 10.03
CA GLY A 113 -6.12 4.25 8.99
C GLY A 113 -7.57 4.15 9.40
N ARG A 114 -8.46 3.96 8.41
CA ARG A 114 -9.91 3.90 8.64
C ARG A 114 -10.24 2.75 9.60
N LYS A 115 -10.94 3.07 10.70
CA LYS A 115 -11.23 2.13 11.80
C LYS A 115 -11.79 0.78 11.33
N HIS A 116 -12.69 0.78 10.35
CA HIS A 116 -13.29 -0.47 9.86
C HIS A 116 -12.29 -1.32 9.07
N LEU A 117 -11.41 -0.72 8.27
CA LEU A 117 -10.36 -1.45 7.52
C LEU A 117 -9.29 -2.00 8.46
N VAL A 118 -8.85 -1.20 9.45
CA VAL A 118 -7.93 -1.67 10.50
C VAL A 118 -8.53 -2.85 11.27
N ARG A 119 -9.84 -2.79 11.57
CA ARG A 119 -10.55 -3.90 12.21
C ARG A 119 -10.58 -5.14 11.34
N THR A 120 -10.80 -5.02 10.02
CA THR A 120 -10.74 -6.16 9.09
C THR A 120 -9.34 -6.79 9.09
N ALA A 121 -8.27 -6.00 9.00
CA ALA A 121 -6.91 -6.51 9.10
C ALA A 121 -6.63 -7.22 10.43
N TYR A 122 -7.18 -6.71 11.54
CA TYR A 122 -7.10 -7.39 12.83
C TYR A 122 -7.83 -8.75 12.82
N LEU A 123 -9.01 -8.83 12.22
CA LEU A 123 -9.82 -10.05 12.14
C LEU A 123 -9.16 -11.17 11.32
N GLN A 124 -8.29 -10.84 10.36
CA GLN A 124 -7.47 -11.82 9.63
C GLN A 124 -6.66 -12.72 10.57
N ASN A 125 -6.22 -12.21 11.73
CA ASN A 125 -5.52 -13.02 12.75
C ASN A 125 -6.41 -14.11 13.38
N ARG A 126 -7.71 -14.04 13.16
CA ARG A 126 -8.72 -15.02 13.60
C ARG A 126 -9.18 -15.94 12.48
N GLY A 127 -8.55 -15.89 11.30
CA GLY A 127 -8.87 -16.73 10.15
C GLY A 127 -10.11 -16.31 9.36
N VAL A 128 -10.48 -15.02 9.42
CA VAL A 128 -11.62 -14.42 8.70
C VAL A 128 -11.12 -13.44 7.65
#